data_AF-A0A0P9ATJ3-F1
#
_entry.id   AF-A0A0P9ATJ3-F1
#
_cell.length_a   1.000
_cell.length_b   1.000
_cell.length_c   1.000
_cell.angle_alpha   90.00
_cell.angle_beta   90.00
_cell.angle_gamma   90.00
#
_symmetry.space_group_name_H-M   'P 1'
#
loop_
_entity.id
_entity.type
_entity.pdbx_description
1 polymer ?
#
loop_
_entity_poly.entity_id
_entity_poly.type
_entity_poly.pdbx_seq_one_letter_code
_entity_poly.pdbx_strand_id
1 'polypeptide(L)'
;MFSLSRHALRRTRNFALAAANCGASIPAARHFADSRQDNENPAKRDSGKAARMENKSEKVTVNKEELRKRLTPLQYQVTQEAGTERPFTGCYNKHYEKGVYQCIVCHQDLFSSDTKYDSGCGWPAFNDVLDKGKVTLHRDASIPERIRTEVRCARCSAHMGHVFEDGPKPTRKRYCINSASIEFVTGEKDPSASSPPVATPTSAPIAQQ
;
A
#
# COMPACT_ATOMS: atom_id res chain seq x y z
N MET A 1 49.53 39.98 13.34
CA MET A 1 49.18 39.20 14.54
C MET A 1 48.72 40.16 15.63
N PHE A 2 47.41 40.18 15.89
CA PHE A 2 46.66 40.99 16.88
C PHE A 2 45.24 40.36 16.89
N SER A 3 44.41 40.33 17.94
CA SER A 3 44.56 40.68 19.36
C SER A 3 43.39 40.07 20.17
N LEU A 4 43.61 39.82 21.47
CA LEU A 4 42.61 39.72 22.56
C LEU A 4 41.54 38.60 22.61
N SER A 5 41.12 38.31 23.85
CA SER A 5 40.33 37.16 24.31
C SER A 5 38.99 37.56 24.96
N ARG A 6 38.33 36.56 25.58
CA ARG A 6 37.17 36.58 26.52
C ARG A 6 35.81 36.39 25.81
N HIS A 7 34.84 35.63 26.33
CA HIS A 7 34.60 35.19 27.72
C HIS A 7 34.33 33.67 27.87
N ALA A 8 34.50 33.17 29.10
CA ALA A 8 34.13 31.82 29.54
C ALA A 8 32.81 31.80 30.31
N LEU A 9 32.22 30.62 30.53
CA LEU A 9 31.29 30.16 31.62
C LEU A 9 30.67 28.81 31.16
N ARG A 10 30.40 27.78 31.99
CA ARG A 10 30.93 27.35 33.30
C ARG A 10 30.62 25.83 33.48
N ARG A 11 31.38 25.13 34.34
CA ARG A 11 31.19 23.70 34.69
C ARG A 11 29.98 23.43 35.59
N THR A 12 29.36 22.25 35.45
CA THR A 12 28.98 21.30 36.53
C THR A 12 29.14 19.87 35.96
N ARG A 13 29.98 18.95 36.45
CA ARG A 13 30.27 18.30 37.75
C ARG A 13 29.45 17.03 38.05
N ASN A 14 30.14 15.89 37.99
CA ASN A 14 29.72 14.54 38.42
C ASN A 14 29.47 14.44 39.93
N PHE A 15 28.62 13.48 40.33
CA PHE A 15 28.76 12.53 41.46
C PHE A 15 27.94 11.28 41.03
N ALA A 16 28.41 10.02 40.99
CA ALA A 16 29.02 9.14 42.02
C ALA A 16 28.08 8.85 43.21
N LEU A 17 28.02 7.67 43.86
CA LEU A 17 28.24 6.25 43.50
C LEU A 17 27.75 5.42 44.73
N ALA A 18 27.67 4.08 44.61
CA ALA A 18 27.50 3.10 45.70
C ALA A 18 26.13 2.99 46.41
N ALA A 19 25.79 1.89 47.11
CA ALA A 19 26.04 0.44 46.93
C ALA A 19 25.34 -0.34 48.08
N ALA A 20 25.24 -1.67 47.93
CA ALA A 20 25.03 -2.67 48.99
C ALA A 20 23.64 -2.71 49.68
N ASN A 21 23.21 -3.82 50.30
CA ASN A 21 23.39 -5.27 50.08
C ASN A 21 22.43 -5.97 51.06
N CYS A 22 21.85 -7.15 50.75
CA CYS A 22 21.17 -7.96 51.78
C CYS A 22 21.07 -9.44 51.38
N GLY A 23 21.47 -10.34 52.29
CA GLY A 23 21.47 -11.80 52.10
C GLY A 23 20.21 -12.50 52.59
N ALA A 24 20.16 -13.82 52.40
CA ALA A 24 19.01 -14.67 52.68
C ALA A 24 18.96 -15.24 54.11
N SER A 25 17.77 -15.64 54.59
CA SER A 25 17.52 -16.81 55.49
C SER A 25 16.02 -17.06 55.76
N ILE A 26 15.69 -18.26 56.29
CA ILE A 26 14.39 -18.98 56.32
C ILE A 26 14.42 -19.91 57.58
N PRO A 27 13.33 -20.25 58.36
CA PRO A 27 11.98 -20.65 57.89
C PRO A 27 10.72 -20.37 58.81
N ALA A 28 9.55 -20.86 58.35
CA ALA A 28 8.48 -21.60 59.08
C ALA A 28 7.42 -20.95 60.04
N ALA A 29 6.17 -20.94 59.52
CA ALA A 29 4.98 -21.69 60.02
C ALA A 29 3.91 -21.09 60.98
N ARG A 30 2.68 -21.61 60.79
CA ARG A 30 1.39 -21.48 61.54
C ARG A 30 0.60 -20.18 61.28
N HIS A 31 -0.53 -20.23 60.56
CA HIS A 31 -1.89 -20.60 61.04
C HIS A 31 -2.46 -19.65 62.10
N PHE A 32 -3.41 -18.80 61.72
CA PHE A 32 -4.78 -18.75 62.25
C PHE A 32 -5.67 -17.86 61.35
N ALA A 33 -6.99 -18.02 61.41
CA ALA A 33 -7.95 -17.29 60.59
C ALA A 33 -8.63 -16.15 61.35
N ASP A 34 -9.08 -15.11 60.65
CA ASP A 34 -10.31 -14.38 61.02
C ASP A 34 -11.00 -13.79 59.77
N SER A 35 -12.25 -13.35 59.94
CA SER A 35 -13.25 -13.06 58.90
C SER A 35 -13.75 -11.60 58.94
N ARG A 36 -14.67 -11.26 58.02
CA ARG A 36 -15.47 -10.01 57.90
C ARG A 36 -14.72 -8.89 57.15
N GLN A 37 -15.16 -8.48 55.95
CA GLN A 37 -16.28 -7.55 55.65
C GLN A 37 -15.98 -6.15 56.23
N ASP A 38 -15.93 -5.06 55.46
CA ASP A 38 -16.94 -4.56 54.49
C ASP A 38 -16.32 -4.05 53.17
N ASN A 39 -16.84 -4.41 51.98
CA ASN A 39 -17.82 -3.66 51.14
C ASN A 39 -17.37 -2.27 50.60
N GLU A 40 -16.72 -2.24 49.42
CA GLU A 40 -16.95 -1.23 48.36
C GLU A 40 -16.80 -1.84 46.95
N ASN A 41 -17.79 -1.59 46.08
CA ASN A 41 -17.84 -1.87 44.62
C ASN A 41 -17.41 -0.57 43.88
N PRO A 42 -16.94 -0.49 42.60
CA PRO A 42 -16.97 -1.49 41.51
C PRO A 42 -15.73 -1.57 40.56
N ALA A 43 -15.39 -2.76 40.04
CA ALA A 43 -14.42 -2.86 38.93
C ALA A 43 -14.51 -4.10 38.01
N LYS A 44 -14.86 -3.84 36.74
CA LYS A 44 -14.23 -4.35 35.51
C LYS A 44 -13.83 -5.83 35.41
N ARG A 45 -14.48 -6.53 34.47
CA ARG A 45 -13.79 -7.05 33.26
C ARG A 45 -14.80 -7.32 32.15
N ASP A 46 -15.22 -6.24 31.48
CA ASP A 46 -15.75 -6.36 30.12
C ASP A 46 -14.69 -7.01 29.24
N SER A 47 -15.08 -8.07 28.54
CA SER A 47 -14.23 -8.76 27.57
C SER A 47 -14.10 -7.90 26.32
N GLY A 48 -13.14 -6.97 26.35
CA GLY A 48 -12.81 -6.05 25.26
C GLY A 48 -12.48 -6.78 23.97
N LYS A 49 -13.52 -7.12 23.20
CA LYS A 49 -13.44 -7.67 21.85
C LYS A 49 -12.97 -6.54 20.94
N ALA A 50 -11.65 -6.40 20.81
CA ALA A 50 -11.02 -5.40 19.96
C ALA A 50 -11.65 -5.46 18.55
N ALA A 51 -12.46 -4.45 18.24
CA ALA A 51 -13.18 -4.38 16.98
C ALA A 51 -12.18 -4.10 15.87
N ARG A 52 -11.71 -5.16 15.21
CA ARG A 52 -11.00 -5.07 13.94
C ARG A 52 -11.97 -4.47 12.92
N MET A 53 -11.90 -3.16 12.74
CA MET A 53 -12.56 -2.46 11.64
C MET A 53 -11.95 -2.94 10.32
N GLU A 54 -12.51 -4.01 9.76
CA GLU A 54 -12.21 -4.39 8.38
C GLU A 54 -12.80 -3.34 7.45
N ASN A 55 -11.95 -2.43 6.97
CA ASN A 55 -12.28 -1.48 5.92
C ASN A 55 -12.42 -2.21 4.58
N LYS A 56 -13.47 -3.03 4.47
CA LYS A 56 -13.79 -3.83 3.30
C LYS A 56 -14.39 -2.90 2.25
N SER A 57 -13.60 -2.55 1.24
CA SER A 57 -14.07 -1.74 0.11
C SER A 57 -15.35 -2.34 -0.48
N GLU A 58 -16.40 -1.55 -0.55
CA GLU A 58 -17.70 -1.97 -1.09
C GLU A 58 -17.53 -2.44 -2.54
N LYS A 59 -18.03 -3.64 -2.85
CA LYS A 59 -17.94 -4.20 -4.21
C LYS A 59 -18.92 -3.49 -5.15
N VAL A 60 -18.44 -3.18 -6.35
CA VAL A 60 -19.22 -2.56 -7.42
C VAL A 60 -19.39 -3.55 -8.56
N THR A 61 -20.64 -3.74 -8.98
CA THR A 61 -20.98 -4.46 -10.21
C THR A 61 -20.70 -3.56 -11.40
N VAL A 62 -19.93 -4.05 -12.38
CA VAL A 62 -19.57 -3.28 -13.59
C VAL A 62 -20.35 -3.77 -14.82
N ASN A 63 -20.85 -2.83 -15.63
CA ASN A 63 -21.53 -3.16 -16.88
C ASN A 63 -20.50 -3.26 -18.03
N LYS A 64 -20.38 -4.44 -18.64
CA LYS A 64 -19.42 -4.71 -19.73
C LYS A 64 -19.66 -3.84 -20.98
N GLU A 65 -20.90 -3.49 -21.29
CA GLU A 65 -21.22 -2.66 -22.47
C GLU A 65 -20.81 -1.21 -22.27
N GLU A 66 -21.01 -0.68 -21.07
CA GLU A 66 -20.54 0.64 -20.67
C GLU A 66 -19.01 0.70 -20.71
N LEU A 67 -18.33 -0.32 -20.17
CA LEU A 67 -16.87 -0.40 -20.22
C LEU A 67 -16.33 -0.48 -21.65
N ARG A 68 -17.02 -1.14 -22.60
CA ARG A 68 -16.62 -1.13 -24.02
C ARG A 68 -16.77 0.23 -24.70
N LYS A 69 -17.63 1.12 -24.17
CA LYS A 69 -17.79 2.50 -24.68
C LYS A 69 -16.79 3.47 -24.06
N ARG A 70 -16.40 3.24 -22.80
CA ARG A 70 -15.51 4.14 -22.02
C ARG A 70 -14.02 3.78 -22.12
N LEU A 71 -13.68 2.50 -22.16
CA LEU A 71 -12.29 2.03 -22.18
C LEU A 71 -11.78 1.86 -23.61
N THR A 72 -10.49 2.07 -23.83
CA THR A 72 -9.84 1.68 -25.09
C THR A 72 -9.82 0.14 -25.24
N PRO A 73 -9.68 -0.40 -26.46
CA PRO A 73 -9.66 -1.86 -26.67
C PRO A 73 -8.61 -2.57 -25.81
N LEU A 74 -7.41 -1.99 -25.64
CA LEU A 74 -6.35 -2.55 -24.80
C LEU A 74 -6.72 -2.51 -23.31
N GLN A 75 -7.27 -1.39 -22.82
CA GLN A 75 -7.74 -1.27 -21.43
C GLN A 75 -8.86 -2.28 -21.12
N TYR A 76 -9.79 -2.48 -22.05
CA TYR A 76 -10.84 -3.49 -21.91
C TYR A 76 -10.26 -4.91 -21.88
N GLN A 77 -9.41 -5.25 -22.85
CA GLN A 77 -8.76 -6.56 -22.94
C GLN A 77 -7.94 -6.89 -21.68
N VAL A 78 -7.13 -5.94 -21.21
CA VAL A 78 -6.35 -6.10 -19.96
C VAL A 78 -7.28 -6.26 -18.76
N THR A 79 -8.22 -5.34 -18.54
CA THR A 79 -8.97 -5.30 -17.27
C THR A 79 -10.09 -6.33 -17.17
N GLN A 80 -10.72 -6.70 -18.29
CA GLN A 80 -11.91 -7.58 -18.32
C GLN A 80 -11.61 -8.99 -18.81
N GLU A 81 -10.58 -9.16 -19.66
CA GLU A 81 -10.25 -10.43 -20.32
C GLU A 81 -8.90 -11.00 -19.86
N ALA A 82 -8.29 -10.39 -18.83
CA ALA A 82 -6.98 -10.74 -18.27
C ALA A 82 -5.83 -10.74 -19.29
N GLY A 83 -5.94 -9.88 -20.31
CA GLY A 83 -4.86 -9.59 -21.24
C GLY A 83 -3.66 -8.92 -20.55
N THR A 84 -2.52 -8.88 -21.25
CA THR A 84 -1.30 -8.23 -20.77
C THR A 84 -0.76 -7.32 -21.88
N GLU A 85 -0.47 -6.05 -21.56
CA GLU A 85 0.12 -5.10 -22.50
C GLU A 85 1.56 -5.52 -22.85
N ARG A 86 2.06 -5.14 -24.03
CA ARG A 86 3.43 -5.48 -24.42
C ARG A 86 4.44 -4.83 -23.46
N PRO A 87 5.55 -5.51 -23.13
CA PRO A 87 6.58 -4.92 -22.28
C PRO A 87 7.15 -3.67 -22.96
N PHE A 88 7.49 -2.69 -22.14
CA PHE A 88 8.06 -1.38 -22.48
C PHE A 88 7.15 -0.42 -23.25
N THR A 89 5.94 -0.82 -23.66
CA THR A 89 5.02 0.08 -24.41
C THR A 89 4.03 0.84 -23.54
N GLY A 90 3.84 0.46 -22.28
CA GLY A 90 2.88 1.08 -21.38
C GLY A 90 3.31 2.47 -20.91
N CYS A 91 2.38 3.44 -20.95
CA CYS A 91 2.63 4.85 -20.60
C CYS A 91 3.22 5.06 -19.20
N TYR A 92 2.88 4.21 -18.23
CA TYR A 92 3.35 4.35 -16.85
C TYR A 92 4.63 3.58 -16.52
N ASN A 93 5.21 2.83 -17.48
CA ASN A 93 6.44 2.06 -17.28
C ASN A 93 7.58 2.96 -16.74
N LYS A 94 7.95 4.02 -17.47
CA LYS A 94 9.01 4.99 -17.07
C LYS A 94 8.46 6.31 -16.50
N HIS A 95 7.23 6.31 -16.00
CA HIS A 95 6.61 7.45 -15.32
C HIS A 95 6.95 7.45 -13.82
N TYR A 96 7.38 8.58 -13.25
CA TYR A 96 7.81 8.69 -11.85
C TYR A 96 7.34 9.97 -11.14
N GLU A 97 6.32 10.65 -11.67
CA GLU A 97 5.74 11.84 -11.05
C GLU A 97 5.04 11.51 -9.72
N LYS A 98 4.87 12.53 -8.86
CA LYS A 98 4.28 12.38 -7.53
C LYS A 98 2.76 12.43 -7.57
N GLY A 99 2.14 11.35 -7.09
CA GLY A 99 0.70 11.16 -7.11
C GLY A 99 0.28 9.72 -6.81
N VAL A 100 -0.94 9.39 -7.20
CA VAL A 100 -1.62 8.12 -6.92
C VAL A 100 -2.03 7.44 -8.23
N TYR A 101 -1.88 6.12 -8.29
CA TYR A 101 -2.41 5.31 -9.38
C TYR A 101 -3.73 4.67 -8.96
N GLN A 102 -4.79 5.04 -9.65
CA GLN A 102 -6.16 4.56 -9.44
C GLN A 102 -6.49 3.41 -10.41
N CYS A 103 -7.50 2.61 -10.07
CA CYS A 103 -8.08 1.64 -11.00
C CYS A 103 -8.88 2.35 -12.11
N ILE A 104 -8.50 2.21 -13.37
CA ILE A 104 -9.17 2.86 -14.51
C ILE A 104 -10.67 2.47 -14.66
N VAL A 105 -11.07 1.34 -14.07
CA VAL A 105 -12.44 0.84 -14.12
C VAL A 105 -13.34 1.48 -13.07
N CYS A 106 -12.84 1.73 -11.85
CA CYS A 106 -13.69 2.17 -10.72
C CYS A 106 -13.11 3.30 -9.86
N HIS A 107 -12.03 3.93 -10.32
CA HIS A 107 -11.35 5.10 -9.74
C HIS A 107 -10.99 4.95 -8.24
N GLN A 108 -10.76 3.71 -7.80
CA GLN A 108 -10.22 3.42 -6.47
C GLN A 108 -8.70 3.65 -6.47
N ASP A 109 -8.18 4.41 -5.51
CA ASP A 109 -6.73 4.59 -5.27
C ASP A 109 -6.05 3.25 -4.93
N LEU A 110 -5.06 2.79 -5.69
CA LEU A 110 -4.42 1.49 -5.48
C LEU A 110 -2.94 1.54 -5.10
N PHE A 111 -2.14 2.38 -5.75
CA PHE A 111 -0.69 2.45 -5.53
C PHE A 111 -0.22 3.91 -5.36
N SER A 112 0.81 4.14 -4.54
CA SER A 112 1.49 5.44 -4.44
C SER A 112 2.65 5.50 -5.44
N SER A 113 2.91 6.68 -5.98
CA SER A 113 4.20 6.99 -6.61
C SER A 113 5.43 6.67 -5.73
N ASP A 114 5.30 6.74 -4.40
CA ASP A 114 6.39 6.43 -3.45
C ASP A 114 6.74 4.94 -3.39
N THR A 115 5.79 4.06 -3.73
CA THR A 115 6.03 2.62 -3.81
C THR A 115 6.50 2.18 -5.20
N LYS A 116 6.45 3.08 -6.20
CA LYS A 116 6.88 2.79 -7.58
C LYS A 116 8.40 2.81 -7.69
N TYR A 117 8.96 1.86 -8.45
CA TYR A 117 10.40 1.80 -8.71
C TYR A 117 10.70 1.25 -10.11
N ASP A 118 11.93 1.44 -10.59
CA ASP A 118 12.38 0.82 -11.83
C ASP A 118 12.82 -0.62 -11.57
N SER A 119 12.03 -1.57 -12.07
CA SER A 119 12.37 -3.00 -11.99
C SER A 119 13.05 -3.53 -13.24
N GLY A 120 13.16 -2.73 -14.31
CA GLY A 120 13.60 -3.18 -15.63
C GLY A 120 12.67 -4.17 -16.34
N CYS A 121 11.55 -4.61 -15.74
CA CYS A 121 10.73 -5.68 -16.31
C CYS A 121 9.84 -5.27 -17.50
N GLY A 122 9.75 -3.97 -17.80
CA GLY A 122 8.96 -3.42 -18.91
C GLY A 122 7.53 -2.99 -18.57
N TRP A 123 7.10 -3.15 -17.32
CA TRP A 123 5.79 -2.71 -16.83
C TRP A 123 5.98 -1.86 -15.55
N PRO A 124 5.06 -0.94 -15.21
CA PRO A 124 5.11 -0.23 -13.94
C PRO A 124 5.14 -1.21 -12.77
N ALA A 125 6.15 -1.06 -11.92
CA ALA A 125 6.40 -1.93 -10.78
C ALA A 125 6.29 -1.17 -9.46
N PHE A 126 5.55 -1.74 -8.51
CA PHE A 126 5.39 -1.20 -7.16
C PHE A 126 5.84 -2.21 -6.11
N ASN A 127 6.42 -1.75 -4.99
CA ASN A 127 6.89 -2.61 -3.90
C ASN A 127 5.82 -2.89 -2.83
N ASP A 128 4.75 -2.08 -2.78
CA ASP A 128 3.54 -2.30 -1.97
C ASP A 128 2.32 -1.58 -2.58
N VAL A 129 1.14 -1.94 -2.07
CA VAL A 129 -0.15 -1.27 -2.33
C VAL A 129 -0.44 -0.20 -1.26
N LEU A 130 -1.33 0.75 -1.56
CA LEU A 130 -1.79 1.75 -0.58
C LEU A 130 -2.49 1.13 0.63
N ASP A 131 -3.25 0.05 0.41
CA ASP A 131 -3.86 -0.75 1.47
C ASP A 131 -4.14 -2.18 0.95
N LYS A 132 -3.96 -3.18 1.80
CA LYS A 132 -4.03 -4.61 1.42
C LYS A 132 -5.44 -5.09 1.08
N GLY A 133 -6.48 -4.43 1.60
CA GLY A 133 -7.89 -4.70 1.27
C GLY A 133 -8.32 -4.15 -0.09
N LYS A 134 -7.49 -3.30 -0.73
CA LYS A 134 -7.81 -2.67 -2.02
C LYS A 134 -7.50 -3.55 -3.24
N VAL A 135 -6.69 -4.59 -3.07
CA VAL A 135 -6.42 -5.61 -4.09
C VAL A 135 -6.81 -6.99 -3.59
N THR A 136 -7.05 -7.91 -4.51
CA THR A 136 -7.23 -9.34 -4.22
C THR A 136 -6.19 -10.14 -5.01
N LEU A 137 -5.68 -11.19 -4.38
CA LEU A 137 -4.63 -12.05 -4.92
C LEU A 137 -5.22 -13.41 -5.29
N HIS A 138 -5.01 -13.85 -6.52
CA HIS A 138 -5.59 -15.08 -7.07
C HIS A 138 -4.49 -15.99 -7.63
N ARG A 139 -4.67 -17.31 -7.53
CA ARG A 139 -3.73 -18.27 -8.14
C ARG A 139 -3.97 -18.33 -9.64
N ASP A 140 -2.98 -17.91 -10.43
CA ASP A 140 -2.98 -18.01 -11.88
C ASP A 140 -2.12 -19.19 -12.34
N ALA A 141 -2.71 -20.05 -13.16
CA ALA A 141 -2.06 -21.19 -13.82
C ALA A 141 -2.37 -21.24 -15.33
N SER A 142 -2.64 -20.08 -15.93
CA SER A 142 -2.90 -19.92 -17.38
C SER A 142 -1.69 -20.29 -18.26
N ILE A 143 -0.47 -20.18 -17.72
CA ILE A 143 0.76 -20.60 -18.38
C ILE A 143 1.16 -21.98 -17.83
N PRO A 144 1.32 -23.02 -18.67
CA PRO A 144 1.82 -24.32 -18.25
C PRO A 144 3.12 -24.20 -17.45
N GLU A 145 3.23 -24.99 -16.39
CA GLU A 145 4.42 -25.08 -15.51
C GLU A 145 4.83 -23.78 -14.79
N ARG A 146 4.07 -22.68 -14.94
CA ARG A 146 4.34 -21.37 -14.32
C ARG A 146 3.14 -20.86 -13.54
N ILE A 147 3.05 -21.27 -12.27
CA ILE A 147 2.08 -20.70 -11.33
C ILE A 147 2.50 -19.27 -10.97
N ARG A 148 1.56 -18.33 -11.05
CA ARG A 148 1.73 -16.92 -10.66
C ARG A 148 0.64 -16.51 -9.68
N THR A 149 0.81 -15.35 -9.06
CA THR A 149 -0.22 -14.71 -8.24
C THR A 149 -0.76 -13.50 -9.00
N GLU A 150 -1.97 -13.61 -9.54
CA GLU A 150 -2.69 -12.53 -10.20
C GLU A 150 -3.14 -11.48 -9.19
N VAL A 151 -3.07 -10.20 -9.58
CA VAL A 151 -3.56 -9.05 -8.83
C VAL A 151 -4.82 -8.52 -9.51
N ARG A 152 -5.92 -8.43 -8.76
CA ARG A 152 -7.18 -7.80 -9.20
C ARG A 152 -7.60 -6.69 -8.24
N CYS A 153 -8.25 -5.65 -8.75
CA CYS A 153 -8.88 -4.63 -7.91
C CYS A 153 -9.97 -5.25 -7.01
N ALA A 154 -9.95 -5.02 -5.70
CA ALA A 154 -10.91 -5.65 -4.78
C ALA A 154 -12.36 -5.20 -4.99
N ARG A 155 -12.56 -3.95 -5.43
CA ARG A 155 -13.86 -3.30 -5.60
C ARG A 155 -14.60 -3.74 -6.87
N CYS A 156 -13.94 -3.73 -8.02
CA CYS A 156 -14.56 -4.06 -9.32
C CYS A 156 -14.09 -5.40 -9.92
N SER A 157 -13.15 -6.11 -9.29
CA SER A 157 -12.56 -7.39 -9.77
C SER A 157 -11.80 -7.31 -11.10
N ALA A 158 -11.50 -6.11 -11.60
CA ALA A 158 -10.68 -5.87 -12.80
C ALA A 158 -9.27 -6.48 -12.64
N HIS A 159 -8.81 -7.16 -13.69
CA HIS A 159 -7.43 -7.64 -13.79
C HIS A 159 -6.45 -6.47 -13.90
N MET A 160 -5.29 -6.64 -13.26
CA MET A 160 -4.25 -5.61 -13.22
C MET A 160 -2.88 -6.13 -13.63
N GLY A 161 -2.53 -7.35 -13.25
CA GLY A 161 -1.22 -7.94 -13.51
C GLY A 161 -0.92 -9.01 -12.48
N HIS A 162 0.33 -9.08 -12.02
CA HIS A 162 0.81 -10.14 -11.12
C HIS A 162 1.73 -9.61 -10.03
N VAL A 163 1.81 -10.32 -8.90
CA VAL A 163 2.77 -10.03 -7.82
C VAL A 163 3.80 -11.15 -7.69
N PHE A 164 5.07 -10.76 -7.59
CA PHE A 164 6.23 -11.65 -7.46
C PHE A 164 7.00 -11.37 -6.16
N GLU A 165 7.89 -12.29 -5.77
CA GLU A 165 8.71 -12.21 -4.52
C GLU A 165 10.17 -11.80 -4.76
N ASP A 166 10.44 -11.22 -5.94
CA ASP A 166 11.74 -10.74 -6.41
C ASP A 166 11.94 -9.22 -6.20
N GLY A 167 11.04 -8.56 -5.48
CA GLY A 167 11.07 -7.12 -5.25
C GLY A 167 12.15 -6.62 -4.28
N PRO A 168 12.32 -5.30 -4.13
CA PRO A 168 13.26 -4.71 -3.19
C PRO A 168 12.88 -5.01 -1.73
N LYS A 169 13.85 -4.90 -0.82
CA LYS A 169 13.57 -4.86 0.63
C LYS A 169 12.78 -3.58 0.98
N PRO A 170 11.93 -3.58 2.03
CA PRO A 170 11.71 -4.67 2.98
C PRO A 170 10.67 -5.69 2.54
N THR A 171 9.67 -5.32 1.74
CA THR A 171 8.51 -6.18 1.43
C THR A 171 8.86 -7.39 0.58
N ARG A 172 9.92 -7.30 -0.23
CA ARG A 172 10.30 -8.26 -1.28
C ARG A 172 9.22 -8.51 -2.33
N LYS A 173 8.14 -7.73 -2.34
CA LYS A 173 7.07 -7.85 -3.33
C LYS A 173 7.35 -6.96 -4.53
N ARG A 174 7.03 -7.47 -5.72
CA ARG A 174 6.98 -6.71 -6.97
C ARG A 174 5.60 -6.86 -7.57
N TYR A 175 4.75 -5.85 -7.38
CA TYR A 175 3.47 -5.72 -8.07
C TYR A 175 3.77 -5.22 -9.49
N CYS A 176 3.75 -6.14 -10.45
CA CYS A 176 3.99 -5.91 -11.87
C CYS A 176 2.63 -5.67 -12.54
N ILE A 177 2.30 -4.41 -12.82
CA ILE A 177 0.95 -3.98 -13.20
C ILE A 177 0.93 -3.50 -14.64
N ASN A 178 -0.15 -3.75 -15.38
CA ASN A 178 -0.36 -3.18 -16.70
C ASN A 178 -0.73 -1.70 -16.58
N SER A 179 -0.05 -0.82 -17.30
CA SER A 179 -0.40 0.60 -17.41
C SER A 179 -1.84 0.79 -17.85
N ALA A 180 -2.32 -0.04 -18.80
CA ALA A 180 -3.71 -0.05 -19.26
C ALA A 180 -4.76 -0.50 -18.22
N SER A 181 -4.38 -0.84 -16.99
CA SER A 181 -5.30 -1.15 -15.87
C SER A 181 -5.42 -0.02 -14.84
N ILE A 182 -4.57 1.00 -14.94
CA ILE A 182 -4.46 2.10 -13.99
C ILE A 182 -4.52 3.46 -14.67
N GLU A 183 -4.81 4.48 -13.88
CA GLU A 183 -4.84 5.89 -14.27
C GLU A 183 -4.08 6.68 -13.19
N PHE A 184 -3.21 7.61 -13.60
CA PHE A 184 -2.44 8.42 -12.67
C PHE A 184 -3.15 9.74 -12.36
N VAL A 185 -3.22 10.09 -11.08
CA VAL A 185 -3.75 11.36 -10.57
C VAL A 185 -2.63 12.04 -9.78
N THR A 186 -2.34 13.31 -10.13
CA THR A 186 -1.34 14.14 -9.46
C THR A 186 -1.73 14.43 -8.00
N GLY A 187 -0.74 14.79 -7.17
CA GLY A 187 -0.96 15.08 -5.74
C GLY A 187 -1.87 16.29 -5.44
N GLU A 188 -2.17 17.12 -6.44
CA GLU A 188 -3.12 18.23 -6.33
C GLU A 188 -4.50 17.75 -6.77
N LYS A 189 -5.31 17.35 -5.79
CA LYS A 189 -6.69 16.91 -6.02
C LYS A 189 -7.62 18.10 -6.24
N ASP A 190 -7.46 18.78 -7.37
CA ASP A 190 -8.42 19.77 -7.85
C ASP A 190 -9.76 19.06 -8.13
N PRO A 191 -10.87 19.39 -7.43
CA PRO A 191 -12.13 18.65 -7.52
C PRO A 191 -12.91 18.89 -8.82
N SER A 192 -12.33 19.59 -9.80
CA SER A 192 -12.96 19.96 -11.08
C SER A 192 -12.58 19.06 -12.26
N ALA A 193 -11.51 18.27 -12.16
CA ALA A 193 -10.94 17.53 -13.30
C ALA A 193 -11.51 16.10 -13.48
N SER A 194 -12.83 15.95 -13.51
CA SER A 194 -13.49 14.68 -13.85
C SER A 194 -13.89 14.61 -15.32
N SER A 195 -12.91 14.51 -16.22
CA SER A 195 -13.12 14.17 -17.64
C SER A 195 -11.86 13.52 -18.20
N PRO A 196 -11.94 12.31 -18.80
CA PRO A 196 -10.78 11.69 -19.41
C PRO A 196 -10.33 12.48 -20.65
N PRO A 197 -9.03 12.53 -20.97
CA PRO A 197 -8.56 13.15 -22.19
C PRO A 197 -9.11 12.38 -23.40
N VAL A 198 -9.99 13.03 -24.16
CA VAL A 198 -10.49 12.49 -25.43
C VAL A 198 -9.32 12.36 -26.39
N ALA A 199 -8.96 11.12 -26.73
CA ALA A 199 -7.97 10.85 -27.77
C ALA A 199 -8.52 11.35 -29.11
N THR A 200 -7.97 12.46 -29.60
CA THR A 200 -8.30 13.00 -30.93
C THR A 200 -7.74 12.06 -32.00
N PRO A 201 -8.55 11.65 -33.01
CA PRO A 201 -8.03 10.86 -34.11
C PRO A 201 -7.14 11.73 -34.99
N THR A 202 -5.85 11.40 -35.06
CA THR A 202 -4.93 12.00 -36.03
C THR A 202 -5.37 11.62 -37.45
N SER A 203 -5.92 12.57 -38.19
CA SER A 203 -6.20 12.43 -39.60
C SER A 203 -4.90 12.34 -40.40
N ALA A 204 -4.59 11.16 -40.92
CA ALA A 204 -3.55 11.01 -41.93
C ALA A 204 -4.02 11.62 -43.27
N PRO A 205 -3.17 12.35 -44.01
CA PRO A 205 -3.55 12.93 -45.30
C PRO A 205 -3.67 11.83 -46.36
N ILE A 206 -4.73 11.93 -47.18
CA ILE A 206 -4.90 11.10 -48.39
C ILE A 206 -3.86 11.58 -49.42
N ALA A 207 -2.88 10.74 -49.71
CA ALA A 207 -1.99 10.93 -50.86
C ALA A 207 -2.71 10.44 -52.13
N GLN A 208 -2.88 11.33 -53.10
CA GLN A 208 -3.39 10.99 -54.43
C GLN A 208 -2.28 10.36 -55.29
N GLN A 209 -2.62 9.26 -55.97
CA GLN A 209 -2.11 8.84 -57.28
C GLN A 209 -2.98 7.71 -57.83
#